data_AF-A0A0Q4FDD8-F1
#
_entry.id   AF-A0A0Q4FDD8-F1
#
_cell.length_a   1.000
_cell.length_b   1.000
_cell.length_c   1.000
_cell.angle_alpha   90.00
_cell.angle_beta   90.00
_cell.angle_gamma   90.00
#
_symmetry.space_group_name_H-M   'P 1'
#
loop_
_entity.id
_entity.type
_entity.pdbx_description
1 polymer ?
#
loop_
_entity_poly.entity_id
_entity_poly.type
_entity_poly.pdbx_seq_one_letter_code
_entity_poly.pdbx_strand_id
1 'polypeptide(L)'
;MLAITAATFVFSPTQAANAQAGYRVCGAWNSASAAGVYGKGVDLTDFPWMVGTGLVVKVANGGKGTCESKLGFMKTFYGQAYDGTLARRSFSMVTCENFGNAIGGQGWDPCSNLEVNKIYKYTSRFDEIHPVKYPGFQFWNN
;
A
#
# COMPACT_ATOMS: atom_id res chain seq x y z
N MET A 1 -25.68 -27.62 39.11
CA MET A 1 -25.85 -27.62 37.64
C MET A 1 -25.15 -26.39 37.10
N LEU A 2 -23.98 -26.55 36.46
CA LEU A 2 -23.26 -25.45 35.83
C LEU A 2 -23.82 -25.25 34.41
N ALA A 3 -24.40 -24.08 34.14
CA ALA A 3 -24.80 -23.67 32.81
C ALA A 3 -23.56 -23.20 32.04
N ILE A 4 -23.14 -23.96 31.04
CA ILE A 4 -22.08 -23.56 30.10
C ILE A 4 -22.77 -22.77 28.99
N THR A 5 -22.78 -21.44 29.09
CA THR A 5 -23.14 -20.56 27.98
C THR A 5 -22.00 -20.58 26.95
N ALA A 6 -22.21 -21.30 25.85
CA ALA A 6 -21.32 -21.26 24.70
C ALA A 6 -21.41 -19.88 24.03
N ALA A 7 -20.39 -19.05 24.21
CA ALA A 7 -20.22 -17.85 23.41
C ALA A 7 -19.79 -18.26 22.00
N THR A 8 -20.73 -18.28 21.06
CA THR A 8 -20.44 -18.41 19.64
C THR A 8 -19.72 -17.14 19.18
N PHE A 9 -18.40 -17.21 19.03
CA PHE A 9 -17.64 -16.17 18.34
C PHE A 9 -18.07 -16.17 16.87
N VAL A 10 -18.90 -15.20 16.51
CA VAL A 10 -19.21 -14.91 15.10
C VAL A 10 -17.97 -14.26 14.50
N PHE A 11 -17.06 -15.07 13.97
CA PHE A 11 -16.04 -14.60 13.03
C PHE A 11 -16.74 -14.32 11.70
N SER A 12 -17.46 -13.20 11.62
CA SER A 12 -17.78 -12.63 10.32
C SER A 12 -16.44 -12.20 9.69
N PRO A 13 -16.06 -12.68 8.49
CA PRO A 13 -15.00 -12.02 7.77
C PRO A 13 -15.44 -10.57 7.63
N THR A 14 -14.72 -9.64 8.25
CA THR A 14 -14.88 -8.22 8.01
C THR A 14 -14.62 -8.04 6.52
N GLN A 15 -15.69 -8.10 5.73
CA GLN A 15 -15.70 -7.66 4.36
C GLN A 15 -15.06 -6.27 4.39
N ALA A 16 -13.95 -6.11 3.67
CA ALA A 16 -13.53 -4.82 3.17
C ALA A 16 -14.59 -4.31 2.17
N ALA A 17 -15.83 -4.14 2.63
CA ALA A 17 -16.95 -3.64 1.86
C ALA A 17 -16.90 -2.12 2.01
N ASN A 18 -16.40 -1.48 0.96
CA ASN A 18 -16.18 -0.05 0.79
C ASN A 18 -14.87 0.46 1.42
N ALA A 19 -13.71 0.10 0.86
CA ALA A 19 -12.50 0.91 1.07
C ALA A 19 -12.70 2.25 0.36
N GLN A 20 -13.37 3.16 1.07
CA GLN A 20 -13.58 4.56 0.77
C GLN A 20 -13.79 4.87 -0.73
N ALA A 21 -14.97 4.51 -1.27
CA ALA A 21 -15.34 4.55 -2.69
C ALA A 21 -15.03 5.87 -3.44
N GLY A 22 -14.95 6.99 -2.72
CA GLY A 22 -14.61 8.31 -3.23
C GLY A 22 -13.11 8.63 -3.32
N TYR A 23 -12.21 7.69 -3.02
CA TYR A 23 -10.77 7.92 -3.03
C TYR A 23 -10.01 6.91 -3.86
N ARG A 24 -8.81 7.30 -4.26
CA ARG A 24 -7.84 6.50 -5.00
C ARG A 24 -6.46 6.68 -4.39
N VAL A 25 -5.57 5.74 -4.66
CA VAL A 25 -4.18 5.79 -4.24
C VAL A 25 -3.28 5.88 -5.47
N CYS A 26 -2.21 6.64 -5.32
CA CYS A 26 -1.12 6.71 -6.28
C CYS A 26 0.19 6.50 -5.53
N GLY A 27 1.16 5.87 -6.18
CA GLY A 27 2.41 5.56 -5.50
C GLY A 27 3.58 5.36 -6.46
N ALA A 28 4.77 5.57 -5.93
CA ALA A 28 6.03 5.41 -6.63
C ALA A 28 7.02 4.68 -5.72
N TRP A 29 7.71 3.66 -6.24
CA TRP A 29 8.66 2.85 -5.49
C TRP A 29 9.83 2.43 -6.36
N ASN A 30 10.90 1.93 -5.73
CA ASN A 30 12.10 1.50 -6.42
C ASN A 30 11.98 0.07 -6.95
N SER A 31 11.89 -0.89 -6.03
CA SER A 31 11.92 -2.32 -6.32
C SER A 31 10.92 -3.09 -5.47
N ALA A 32 10.55 -4.27 -5.93
CA ALA A 32 9.72 -5.20 -5.16
C ALA A 32 10.21 -6.62 -5.41
N SER A 33 9.99 -7.55 -4.49
CA SER A 33 10.29 -8.97 -4.60
C SER A 33 9.23 -9.80 -3.88
N ALA A 34 8.83 -10.91 -4.50
CA ALA A 34 8.03 -11.92 -3.85
C ALA A 34 8.86 -12.79 -2.89
N ALA A 35 10.21 -12.75 -2.98
CA ALA A 35 11.08 -13.70 -2.29
C ALA A 35 11.03 -13.59 -0.75
N GLY A 36 10.82 -12.38 -0.23
CA GLY A 36 10.69 -12.16 1.22
C GLY A 36 9.41 -12.76 1.82
N VAL A 37 8.41 -13.08 1.01
CA VAL A 37 7.11 -13.60 1.45
C VAL A 37 6.86 -15.03 0.99
N TYR A 38 7.24 -15.37 -0.25
CA TYR A 38 6.91 -16.63 -0.91
C TYR A 38 8.15 -17.52 -1.19
N GLY A 39 9.35 -17.05 -0.87
CA GLY A 39 10.61 -17.79 -1.10
C GLY A 39 11.30 -17.46 -2.43
N LYS A 40 12.57 -17.85 -2.55
CA LYS A 40 13.40 -17.57 -3.74
C LYS A 40 12.84 -18.27 -4.99
N GLY A 41 12.95 -17.64 -6.16
CA GLY A 41 12.55 -18.20 -7.45
C GLY A 41 11.13 -17.84 -7.90
N VAL A 42 10.42 -17.00 -7.14
CA VAL A 42 9.11 -16.48 -7.53
C VAL A 42 9.30 -15.24 -8.41
N ASP A 43 8.76 -15.30 -9.64
CA ASP A 43 8.79 -14.17 -10.57
C ASP A 43 7.72 -13.14 -10.21
N LEU A 44 8.09 -11.87 -10.28
CA LEU A 44 7.18 -10.74 -10.07
C LEU A 44 6.15 -10.58 -11.19
N THR A 45 6.38 -11.19 -12.35
CA THR A 45 5.40 -11.23 -13.45
C THR A 45 4.10 -11.91 -13.02
N ASP A 46 4.18 -12.88 -12.08
CA ASP A 46 3.01 -13.54 -11.49
C ASP A 46 2.27 -12.65 -10.47
N PHE A 47 2.93 -11.60 -9.98
CA PHE A 47 2.41 -10.70 -8.95
C PHE A 47 2.59 -9.22 -9.33
N PRO A 48 1.99 -8.76 -10.45
CA PRO A 48 2.16 -7.40 -10.95
C PRO A 48 1.61 -6.33 -10.01
N TRP A 49 0.83 -6.76 -9.02
CA TRP A 49 0.23 -5.91 -8.00
C TRP A 49 1.15 -5.64 -6.80
N MET A 50 2.30 -6.30 -6.65
CA MET A 50 3.17 -6.07 -5.49
C MET A 50 3.79 -4.67 -5.48
N VAL A 51 3.67 -4.00 -4.34
CA VAL A 51 4.24 -2.67 -4.11
C VAL A 51 5.37 -2.77 -3.10
N GLY A 52 6.55 -2.27 -3.47
CA GLY A 52 7.72 -2.19 -2.61
C GLY A 52 7.71 -0.99 -1.67
N THR A 53 8.79 -0.78 -0.91
CA THR A 53 8.96 0.43 -0.09
C THR A 53 9.01 1.65 -1.00
N GLY A 54 8.25 2.70 -0.68
CA GLY A 54 8.17 3.87 -1.53
C GLY A 54 7.25 4.96 -1.01
N LEU A 55 6.87 5.88 -1.88
CA LEU A 55 5.98 6.99 -1.55
C LEU A 55 4.57 6.71 -2.04
N VAL A 56 3.58 7.03 -1.20
CA VAL A 56 2.16 6.85 -1.51
C VAL A 56 1.34 8.10 -1.15
N VAL A 57 0.28 8.34 -1.91
CA VAL A 57 -0.67 9.43 -1.68
C VAL A 57 -2.08 8.95 -1.94
N LYS A 58 -3.01 9.37 -1.09
CA LYS A 58 -4.45 9.21 -1.29
C LYS A 58 -5.04 10.47 -1.90
N VAL A 59 -5.87 10.33 -2.92
CA VAL A 59 -6.51 11.44 -3.65
C VAL A 59 -8.01 11.16 -3.82
N ALA A 60 -8.81 12.19 -4.07
CA ALA A 60 -10.23 12.00 -4.40
C ALA A 60 -10.42 11.32 -5.77
N ASN A 61 -11.51 10.58 -5.93
CA ASN A 61 -11.92 9.98 -7.20
C ASN A 61 -12.22 11.10 -8.22
N GLY A 62 -11.64 11.00 -9.42
CA GLY A 62 -11.61 12.10 -10.40
C GLY A 62 -10.38 13.02 -10.29
N GLY A 63 -9.58 12.90 -9.22
CA GLY A 63 -8.33 13.65 -9.02
C GLY A 63 -7.16 13.20 -9.89
N LYS A 64 -7.39 12.76 -11.15
CA LYS A 64 -6.33 12.24 -12.04
C LYS A 64 -5.19 13.25 -12.21
N GLY A 65 -5.51 14.54 -12.40
CA GLY A 65 -4.50 15.60 -12.48
C GLY A 65 -3.70 15.77 -11.17
N THR A 66 -4.35 15.61 -10.01
CA THR A 66 -3.68 15.63 -8.71
C THR A 66 -2.79 14.41 -8.54
N CYS A 67 -3.26 13.23 -8.89
CA CYS A 67 -2.49 11.99 -8.84
C CYS A 67 -1.23 12.06 -9.71
N GLU A 68 -1.35 12.53 -10.96
CA GLU A 68 -0.23 12.69 -11.88
C GLU A 68 0.77 13.73 -11.37
N SER A 69 0.29 14.87 -10.88
CA SER A 69 1.13 15.90 -10.26
C SER A 69 1.90 15.35 -9.05
N LYS A 70 1.22 14.64 -8.14
CA LYS A 70 1.85 14.02 -6.97
C LYS A 70 2.79 12.90 -7.36
N LEU A 71 2.47 12.09 -8.36
CA LEU A 71 3.38 11.05 -8.89
C LEU A 71 4.65 11.67 -9.46
N GLY A 72 4.54 12.76 -10.23
CA GLY A 72 5.70 13.51 -10.72
C GLY A 72 6.57 13.99 -9.55
N PHE A 73 5.96 14.64 -8.56
CA PHE A 73 6.64 15.09 -7.36
C PHE A 73 7.34 13.93 -6.62
N MET A 74 6.62 12.84 -6.34
CA MET A 74 7.16 11.67 -5.65
C MET A 74 8.35 11.06 -6.40
N LYS A 75 8.32 11.00 -7.74
CA LYS A 75 9.44 10.49 -8.54
C LYS A 75 10.65 11.42 -8.49
N THR A 76 10.44 12.73 -8.64
CA THR A 76 11.52 13.73 -8.60
C THR A 76 12.22 13.78 -7.24
N PHE A 77 11.45 13.70 -6.16
CA PHE A 77 11.96 13.87 -4.79
C PHE A 77 12.14 12.53 -4.06
N TYR A 78 12.04 11.40 -4.77
CA TYR A 78 12.16 10.07 -4.16
C TYR A 78 13.47 9.91 -3.40
N GLY A 79 14.58 10.35 -3.99
CA GLY A 79 15.92 10.27 -3.38
C GLY A 79 16.11 11.13 -2.13
N GLN A 80 15.19 12.07 -1.84
CA GLN A 80 15.16 12.80 -0.58
C GLN A 80 14.32 12.06 0.49
N ALA A 81 13.35 11.26 0.06
CA ALA A 81 12.60 10.40 0.96
C ALA A 81 13.40 9.14 1.33
N TYR A 82 14.16 8.61 0.38
CA TYR A 82 14.96 7.40 0.51
C TYR A 82 16.34 7.68 -0.09
N ASP A 83 17.29 8.06 0.79
CA ASP A 83 18.59 8.65 0.44
C ASP A 83 19.27 8.00 -0.77
N GLY A 84 19.46 8.81 -1.82
CA GLY A 84 20.23 8.44 -3.01
C GLY A 84 19.58 7.40 -3.93
N THR A 85 18.31 7.05 -3.70
CA THR A 85 17.59 6.07 -4.52
C THR A 85 16.63 6.73 -5.53
N LEU A 86 16.15 5.96 -6.51
CA LEU A 86 15.23 6.42 -7.55
C LEU A 86 13.95 5.59 -7.55
N ALA A 87 12.81 6.24 -7.75
CA ALA A 87 11.57 5.55 -8.05
C ALA A 87 11.62 5.00 -9.48
N ARG A 88 11.52 3.68 -9.65
CA ARG A 88 11.54 3.01 -10.96
C ARG A 88 10.16 2.51 -11.39
N ARG A 89 9.24 2.35 -10.43
CA ARG A 89 7.90 1.81 -10.63
C ARG A 89 6.86 2.78 -10.08
N SER A 90 5.64 2.71 -10.60
CA SER A 90 4.53 3.53 -10.13
C SER A 90 3.18 2.91 -10.48
N PHE A 91 2.16 3.23 -9.69
CA PHE A 91 0.76 2.98 -10.01
C PHE A 91 -0.03 4.28 -9.85
N SER A 92 -1.13 4.39 -10.59
CA SER A 92 -1.98 5.57 -10.62
C SER A 92 -3.43 5.16 -10.45
N MET A 93 -4.17 5.94 -9.65
CA MET A 93 -5.62 5.84 -9.50
C MET A 93 -6.14 4.42 -9.15
N VAL A 94 -5.41 3.67 -8.32
CA VAL A 94 -5.89 2.37 -7.84
C VAL A 94 -6.89 2.56 -6.69
N THR A 95 -7.83 1.64 -6.52
CA THR A 95 -8.74 1.69 -5.37
C THR A 95 -8.00 1.36 -4.08
N CYS A 96 -8.59 1.72 -2.94
CA CYS A 96 -8.01 1.44 -1.64
C CYS A 96 -7.96 -0.07 -1.35
N GLU A 97 -8.93 -0.85 -1.82
CA GLU A 97 -8.93 -2.31 -1.73
C GLU A 97 -7.78 -2.91 -2.53
N ASN A 98 -7.60 -2.45 -3.77
CA ASN A 98 -6.52 -2.95 -4.63
C ASN A 98 -5.15 -2.57 -4.06
N PHE A 99 -5.03 -1.38 -3.49
CA PHE A 99 -3.82 -0.98 -2.78
C PHE A 99 -3.58 -1.83 -1.52
N GLY A 100 -4.61 -2.08 -0.71
CA GLY A 100 -4.53 -2.95 0.47
C GLY A 100 -4.09 -4.37 0.12
N ASN A 101 -4.71 -4.97 -0.90
CA ASN A 101 -4.32 -6.26 -1.45
C ASN A 101 -2.86 -6.25 -1.93
N ALA A 102 -2.42 -5.14 -2.55
CA ALA A 102 -1.07 -4.96 -3.07
C ALA A 102 0.04 -4.94 -2.02
N ILE A 103 -0.28 -4.58 -0.77
CA ILE A 103 0.71 -4.34 0.30
C ILE A 103 0.63 -5.30 1.49
N GLY A 104 -0.54 -5.87 1.77
CA GLY A 104 -0.78 -6.65 2.99
C GLY A 104 -1.45 -8.01 2.79
N GLY A 105 -2.03 -8.27 1.61
CA GLY A 105 -2.93 -9.40 1.39
C GLY A 105 -4.39 -9.08 1.75
N GLN A 106 -5.32 -9.99 1.47
CA GLN A 106 -6.76 -9.76 1.55
C GLN A 106 -7.23 -9.28 2.94
N GLY A 107 -8.12 -8.27 2.94
CA GLY A 107 -8.94 -7.89 4.11
C GLY A 107 -8.48 -6.66 4.90
N TRP A 108 -7.41 -5.97 4.48
CA TRP A 108 -6.95 -4.74 5.13
C TRP A 108 -7.11 -3.50 4.23
N ASP A 109 -7.75 -2.44 4.74
CA ASP A 109 -7.83 -1.13 4.08
C ASP A 109 -6.81 -0.15 4.70
N PRO A 110 -5.66 0.09 4.06
CA PRO A 110 -4.67 1.05 4.54
C PRO A 110 -5.08 2.52 4.34
N CYS A 111 -6.09 2.83 3.53
CA CYS A 111 -6.46 4.20 3.19
C CYS A 111 -7.07 4.98 4.36
N SER A 112 -7.55 4.31 5.40
CA SER A 112 -8.00 4.96 6.64
C SER A 112 -6.86 5.69 7.35
N ASN A 113 -5.62 5.27 7.14
CA ASN A 113 -4.43 5.84 7.78
C ASN A 113 -3.79 6.96 6.93
N LEU A 114 -4.36 7.27 5.77
CA LEU A 114 -3.85 8.27 4.84
C LEU A 114 -4.80 9.46 4.78
N GLU A 115 -4.25 10.64 5.00
CA GLU A 115 -4.94 11.89 4.70
C GLU A 115 -4.89 12.20 3.20
N VAL A 116 -5.91 12.91 2.73
CA VAL A 116 -6.06 13.25 1.31
C VAL A 116 -5.01 14.27 0.91
N ASN A 117 -4.37 14.04 -0.23
CA ASN A 117 -3.31 14.87 -0.81
C ASN A 117 -2.10 15.07 0.11
N LYS A 118 -1.82 14.10 1.00
CA LYS A 118 -0.59 14.01 1.77
C LYS A 118 0.23 12.81 1.29
N ILE A 119 1.53 13.01 1.15
CA ILE A 119 2.48 11.98 0.74
C ILE A 119 3.09 11.33 1.98
N TYR A 120 3.04 10.01 2.01
CA TYR A 120 3.60 9.18 3.07
C TYR A 120 4.74 8.32 2.53
N LYS A 121 5.76 8.13 3.36
CA LYS A 121 6.70 7.01 3.24
C LYS A 121 5.97 5.74 3.65
N TYR A 122 6.06 4.73 2.80
CA TYR A 122 5.49 3.40 3.00
C TYR A 122 6.63 2.38 3.04
N THR A 123 6.68 1.54 4.07
CA THR A 123 7.62 0.41 4.15
C THR A 123 6.92 -0.88 3.76
N SER A 124 7.56 -1.71 2.93
CA SER A 124 6.93 -2.92 2.40
C SER A 124 7.62 -4.21 2.84
N ARG A 125 6.81 -5.26 3.02
CA ARG A 125 7.29 -6.65 3.13
C ARG A 125 7.75 -7.23 1.80
N PHE A 126 7.32 -6.63 0.70
CA PHE A 126 7.70 -7.00 -0.65
C PHE A 126 8.87 -6.14 -1.14
N ASP A 127 9.55 -5.37 -0.30
CA ASP A 127 10.76 -4.67 -0.74
C ASP A 127 11.85 -5.68 -1.12
N GLU A 128 12.58 -5.40 -2.21
CA GLU A 128 13.64 -6.30 -2.66
C GLU A 128 14.90 -6.21 -1.81
N ILE A 129 15.19 -5.04 -1.25
CA ILE A 129 16.48 -4.74 -0.60
C ILE A 129 16.34 -4.82 0.92
N HIS A 130 15.30 -4.19 1.48
CA HIS A 130 15.05 -4.08 2.91
C HIS A 130 13.58 -4.41 3.25
N PRO A 131 13.13 -5.66 3.05
CA PRO A 131 11.76 -6.05 3.39
C PRO A 131 11.52 -5.93 4.89
N VAL A 132 10.37 -5.35 5.27
CA VAL A 132 9.95 -5.27 6.67
C VAL A 132 8.87 -6.30 6.99
N LYS A 133 8.89 -6.87 8.19
CA LYS A 133 7.85 -7.80 8.63
C LYS A 133 6.48 -7.13 8.75
N TYR A 134 6.47 -5.89 9.25
CA TYR A 134 5.28 -5.09 9.52
C TYR A 134 5.33 -3.80 8.69
N PRO A 135 4.60 -3.74 7.57
CA PRO A 135 4.46 -2.53 6.76
C PRO A 135 3.90 -1.36 7.56
N GLY A 136 4.30 -0.14 7.25
CA GLY A 136 3.85 1.06 7.94
C GLY A 136 3.84 2.30 7.05
N PHE A 137 3.12 3.32 7.51
CA PHE A 137 3.03 4.63 6.86
C PHE A 137 3.58 5.71 7.79
N GLN A 138 4.42 6.58 7.24
CA GLN A 138 4.95 7.74 7.94
C GLN A 138 4.73 8.98 7.08
N PHE A 139 4.07 10.00 7.63
CA PHE A 139 3.89 11.27 6.93
C PHE A 139 5.24 11.86 6.52
N TRP A 140 5.32 12.37 5.29
CA TRP A 140 6.56 12.95 4.76
C TRP A 140 6.36 14.35 4.19
N ASN A 141 5.34 14.53 3.34
CA ASN A 141 5.13 15.82 2.67
C ASN A 141 3.65 16.02 2.34
N ASN A 142 3.28 17.27 2.02
CA ASN A 142 1.99 17.62 1.47
C ASN A 142 1.97 17.31 -0.03
#